data_AF-A0A7T3QVR9-F1
#
_entry.id   AF-A0A7T3QVR9-F1
#
_cell.length_a   1.000
_cell.length_b   1.000
_cell.length_c   1.000
_cell.angle_alpha   90.00
_cell.angle_beta   90.00
_cell.angle_gamma   90.00
#
_symmetry.space_group_name_H-M   'P 1'
#
loop_
_entity.id
_entity.type
_entity.pdbx_description
1 polymer ?
#
loop_
_entity_poly.entity_id
_entity_poly.type
_entity_poly.pdbx_seq_one_letter_code
_entity_poly.pdbx_strand_id
1 'polypeptide(L)' 'FRDGLNVHLRPNPIGVLAADIVPDDFEARFSAIKRHYLYRITNTRANLALDIGRVWRVPRALDADAMHKAAQRLL' A
#
# COMPACT_ATOMS: atom_id res chain seq x y z
N PHE A 1 -9.21 22.64 -5.94
CA PHE A 1 -9.31 22.44 -4.46
C PHE A 1 -8.19 21.56 -3.90
N ARG A 2 -7.90 20.39 -4.50
CA ARG A 2 -6.82 19.46 -4.07
C ARG A 2 -5.48 20.13 -3.75
N ASP A 3 -4.96 20.97 -4.65
CA ASP A 3 -3.61 21.50 -4.52
C ASP A 3 -3.45 22.48 -3.34
N GLY A 4 -4.51 23.18 -2.96
CA GLY A 4 -4.52 24.02 -1.76
C GLY A 4 -4.35 23.20 -0.47
N LEU A 5 -5.00 22.03 -0.39
CA LEU A 5 -4.83 21.12 0.75
C LEU A 5 -3.37 20.64 0.87
N ASN A 6 -2.73 20.32 -0.26
CA ASN A 6 -1.32 19.91 -0.28
C ASN A 6 -0.36 20.99 0.20
N VAL A 7 -0.70 22.28 0.09
CA VAL A 7 0.09 23.38 0.67
C VAL A 7 0.02 23.33 2.20
N HIS A 8 -1.18 23.20 2.76
CA HIS A 8 -1.39 23.17 4.21
C HIS A 8 -0.84 21.91 4.90
N LEU A 9 -0.65 20.82 4.16
CA LEU A 9 -0.08 19.59 4.71
C LEU A 9 1.43 19.65 4.92
N ARG A 10 2.14 20.62 4.34
CA ARG A 10 3.59 20.76 4.50
C ARG A 10 3.92 21.14 5.95
N PRO A 11 4.99 20.58 6.55
CA PRO A 11 6.01 19.71 5.95
C PRO A 11 5.71 18.20 6.06
N ASN A 12 4.50 17.79 6.46
CA ASN A 12 4.18 16.38 6.64
C ASN A 12 4.25 15.64 5.30
N PRO A 13 4.76 14.39 5.28
CA PRO A 13 4.89 13.59 4.07
C PRO A 13 3.55 12.98 3.64
N ILE A 14 2.50 13.82 3.53
CA ILE A 14 1.14 13.44 3.16
C ILE A 14 0.77 14.18 1.87
N GLY A 15 0.28 13.46 0.88
CA GLY A 15 -0.20 14.02 -0.38
C GLY A 15 -1.64 13.62 -0.68
N VAL A 16 -2.51 14.61 -0.90
CA VAL A 16 -3.86 14.43 -1.44
C VAL A 16 -3.73 14.20 -2.95
N LEU A 17 -4.17 13.03 -3.42
CA LEU A 17 -4.06 12.62 -4.83
C LEU A 17 -5.25 13.10 -5.67
N ALA A 18 -6.45 13.03 -5.10
CA ALA A 18 -7.71 13.39 -5.75
C ALA A 18 -8.70 13.94 -4.72
N ALA A 19 -9.69 14.70 -5.20
CA ALA A 19 -10.80 15.20 -4.42
C ALA A 19 -12.00 15.38 -5.35
N ASP A 20 -13.07 14.67 -5.06
CA ASP A 20 -14.28 14.62 -5.87
C ASP A 20 -15.50 15.00 -5.02
N ILE A 21 -16.51 15.57 -5.66
CA ILE A 21 -17.82 15.81 -5.02
C ILE A 21 -18.59 14.49 -5.05
N VAL A 22 -19.10 14.09 -3.89
CA VAL A 22 -19.87 12.86 -3.70
C VAL A 22 -21.27 13.21 -3.20
N PRO A 23 -22.27 12.32 -3.37
CA PRO A 23 -23.58 12.50 -2.77
C PRO A 23 -23.53 12.52 -1.23
N ASP A 24 -24.54 13.13 -0.59
CA ASP A 24 -24.59 13.30 0.87
C ASP A 24 -24.68 11.98 1.66
N ASP A 25 -25.08 10.89 1.00
CA ASP A 25 -25.19 9.55 1.59
C ASP A 25 -23.89 8.73 1.47
N PHE A 26 -22.84 9.28 0.84
CA PHE A 26 -21.56 8.59 0.73
C PHE A 26 -20.80 8.57 2.06
N GLU A 27 -20.40 7.38 2.51
CA GLU A 27 -19.49 7.21 3.64
C GLU A 27 -18.28 6.37 3.25
N ALA A 28 -17.08 6.96 3.33
CA ALA A 28 -15.83 6.32 2.89
C ALA A 28 -15.56 4.93 3.51
N ARG A 29 -16.07 4.66 4.73
CA ARG A 29 -15.89 3.38 5.39
C ARG A 29 -16.87 2.32 4.89
N PHE A 30 -18.16 2.62 4.85
CA PHE A 30 -19.22 1.64 4.56
C PHE A 30 -19.63 1.58 3.09
N SER A 31 -19.50 2.67 2.34
CA SER A 31 -19.72 2.67 0.88
C SER A 31 -18.60 1.92 0.12
N ALA A 32 -17.47 1.61 0.77
CA ALA A 32 -16.37 0.88 0.15
C ALA A 32 -16.70 -0.61 -0.03
N ILE A 33 -16.68 -1.08 -1.30
CA ILE A 33 -17.01 -2.47 -1.67
C ILE A 33 -15.89 -3.45 -1.34
N LYS A 34 -14.62 -3.03 -1.53
CA LYS A 34 -13.45 -3.89 -1.33
C LYS A 34 -12.21 -3.07 -1.00
N ARG A 35 -11.27 -3.70 -0.30
CA ARG A 35 -9.95 -3.16 0.03
C ARG A 35 -8.91 -4.16 -0.43
N HIS A 36 -7.87 -3.68 -1.09
CA HIS A 36 -6.74 -4.52 -1.51
C HIS A 36 -5.50 -4.09 -0.74
N TYR A 37 -4.70 -5.08 -0.35
CA TYR A 37 -3.46 -4.87 0.37
C TYR A 37 -2.30 -5.44 -0.45
N LEU A 38 -1.19 -4.70 -0.48
CA LEU A 38 0.06 -5.14 -1.09
C LEU A 38 1.12 -5.30 0.00
N TYR A 39 1.61 -6.52 0.18
CA TYR A 39 2.77 -6.79 0.99
C TYR A 39 3.99 -6.95 0.08
N ARG A 40 5.07 -6.21 0.36
CA ARG A 40 6.30 -6.23 -0.47
C ARG A 40 7.44 -6.92 0.29
N ILE A 41 7.99 -7.95 -0.34
CA ILE A 41 9.17 -8.69 0.15
C ILE A 41 10.31 -8.49 -0.84
N THR A 42 11.46 -8.07 -0.33
CA THR A 42 12.71 -8.10 -1.10
C THR A 42 13.50 -9.32 -0.68
N ASN A 43 13.57 -10.32 -1.56
CA ASN A 43 14.25 -11.59 -1.28
C ASN A 43 15.73 -11.52 -1.66
N THR A 44 16.53 -10.87 -0.82
CA THR A 44 17.97 -10.68 -1.04
C THR A 44 18.76 -10.85 0.25
N ARG A 45 19.98 -11.35 0.13
CA ARG A 45 20.93 -11.44 1.25
C ARG A 45 21.46 -10.06 1.67
N ALA A 46 21.61 -9.15 0.71
CA ALA A 46 22.15 -7.83 0.97
C ALA A 46 21.20 -6.99 1.84
N ASN A 47 21.75 -6.07 2.63
CA ASN A 47 20.92 -5.10 3.34
C ASN A 47 20.21 -4.17 2.34
N LEU A 48 19.03 -3.67 2.74
CA LEU A 48 18.31 -2.67 1.95
C LEU A 48 18.99 -1.31 2.14
N ALA A 49 19.20 -0.57 1.05
CA ALA A 49 19.71 0.80 1.09
C ALA A 49 18.58 1.84 0.99
N LEU A 50 17.62 1.63 0.08
CA LEU A 50 16.58 2.61 -0.25
C LEU A 50 15.24 2.34 0.45
N ASP A 51 14.83 1.06 0.50
CA ASP A 51 13.49 0.67 0.97
C ASP A 51 13.43 0.30 2.46
N ILE A 52 14.39 0.76 3.26
CA ILE A 52 14.38 0.55 4.72
C ILE A 52 13.06 1.10 5.28
N GLY A 53 12.36 0.29 6.07
CA GLY A 53 11.06 0.64 6.65
C GLY A 53 9.88 0.61 5.66
N ARG A 54 10.07 0.26 4.39
CA ARG A 54 9.02 0.22 3.35
C ARG A 54 8.70 -1.18 2.82
N VAL A 55 9.63 -2.12 2.96
CA VAL A 55 9.53 -3.51 2.50
C VAL A 55 10.14 -4.47 3.51
N TRP A 56 9.67 -5.72 3.53
CA TRP A 56 10.26 -6.75 4.37
C TRP A 56 11.45 -7.41 3.65
N ARG A 57 12.63 -7.33 4.25
CA ARG A 57 13.80 -8.06 3.74
C ARG A 57 13.78 -9.50 4.24
N VAL A 58 13.84 -10.46 3.32
CA VAL A 58 14.02 -11.88 3.65
C VAL A 58 15.30 -12.39 3.00
N PRO A 59 16.34 -12.77 3.78
CA PRO A 59 17.63 -13.20 3.22
C PRO A 59 17.67 -14.67 2.78
N ARG A 60 16.73 -15.51 3.26
CA ARG A 60 16.62 -16.91 2.85
C ARG A 60 15.87 -16.99 1.53
N ALA A 61 16.33 -17.85 0.61
CA ALA A 61 15.65 -18.06 -0.66
C ALA A 61 14.18 -18.46 -0.43
N LEU A 62 13.28 -17.82 -1.18
CA LEU A 62 11.86 -18.12 -1.18
C LEU A 62 11.49 -18.76 -2.53
N ASP A 63 10.60 -19.75 -2.47
CA ASP A 63 9.98 -20.35 -3.64
C ASP A 63 8.63 -19.66 -3.88
N ALA A 64 8.62 -18.71 -4.82
CA ALA A 64 7.43 -17.92 -5.14
C ALA A 64 6.29 -18.77 -5.73
N ASP A 65 6.62 -19.83 -6.48
CA ASP A 65 5.63 -20.72 -7.09
C ASP A 65 4.93 -21.57 -6.03
N ALA A 66 5.71 -22.12 -5.08
CA ALA A 66 5.14 -22.85 -3.94
C ALA A 66 4.26 -21.94 -3.07
N MET A 67 4.69 -20.69 -2.81
CA MET A 67 3.90 -19.69 -2.10
C MET A 67 2.58 -19.39 -2.83
N HIS A 68 2.64 -19.18 -4.15
CA HIS A 68 1.45 -18.90 -4.96
C HIS A 68 0.46 -20.08 -4.93
N LYS A 69 0.96 -21.32 -5.10
CA LYS A 69 0.14 -22.54 -5.03
C LYS A 69 -0.56 -22.68 -3.67
N ALA A 70 0.15 -22.40 -2.58
CA ALA A 70 -0.44 -22.42 -1.24
C ALA A 70 -1.50 -21.33 -1.07
N ALA A 71 -1.25 -20.13 -1.59
CA ALA A 71 -2.17 -18.99 -1.48
C ALA A 71 -3.50 -19.21 -2.23
N GLN A 72 -3.54 -20.05 -3.27
CA GLN A 72 -4.79 -20.37 -3.97
C GLN A 72 -5.84 -21.03 -3.05
N ARG A 73 -5.42 -21.60 -1.91
CA ARG A 73 -6.33 -22.19 -0.91
C ARG A 73 -6.96 -21.16 0.04
N LEU A 74 -6.57 -19.89 -0.05
CA LEU A 74 -7.05 -18.80 0.81
C LEU A 74 -8.12 -17.93 0.11
N LEU A 75 -8.49 -18.29 -1.12
CA LEU A 75 -9.43 -17.55 -1.99
C LEU A 75 -10.87 -17.98 -1.76
#